data_AF-A0A3B8IS77-F1
#
_entry.id   AF-A0A3B8IS77-F1
#
_cell.length_a   1.000
_cell.length_b   1.000
_cell.length_c   1.000
_cell.angle_alpha   90.00
_cell.angle_beta   90.00
_cell.angle_gamma   90.00
#
_symmetry.space_group_name_H-M   'P 1'
#
loop_
_entity.id
_entity.type
_entity.pdbx_description
1 polymer ?
#
loop_
_entity_poly.entity_id
_entity_poly.type
_entity_poly.pdbx_seq_one_letter_code
_entity_poly.pdbx_strand_id
1 'polypeptide(L)'
;MHEDWKEYVLVVTFEKDPISIEKAKYDSFAKEIVFQWEEETKYLSQAYVKGFVIRNTSANQERTFINPRYNNLINSESLSLFEVLADGEISLYKEVQHHVQGATGRYDPTSGGTEQQNRLVTEERYFLAKSSTLFPIQPRSRFARILATLTDDEFDVKGFAKKTGLKVNKVADWPAIINAFNQQN
;
A
#
# COMPACT_ATOMS: atom_id res chain seq x y z
N MET A 1 -13.74 12.34 -5.58
CA MET A 1 -14.00 10.95 -6.01
C MET A 1 -14.62 10.25 -4.81
N HIS A 2 -15.90 9.91 -4.85
CA HIS A 2 -16.56 9.22 -3.74
C HIS A 2 -16.08 7.77 -3.75
N GLU A 3 -15.23 7.38 -2.81
CA GLU A 3 -14.95 5.97 -2.60
C GLU A 3 -16.20 5.33 -2.00
N ASP A 4 -16.78 4.37 -2.72
CA ASP A 4 -17.93 3.59 -2.27
C ASP A 4 -17.57 2.80 -1.00
N TRP A 5 -18.56 2.64 -0.12
CA TRP A 5 -18.45 1.81 1.08
C TRP A 5 -18.15 0.35 0.69
N LYS A 6 -17.22 -0.30 1.40
CA LYS A 6 -16.91 -1.73 1.23
C LYS A 6 -17.00 -2.46 2.57
N GLU A 7 -16.97 -3.79 2.52
CA GLU A 7 -16.89 -4.65 3.71
C GLU A 7 -15.42 -4.78 4.16
N TYR A 8 -15.15 -4.55 5.44
CA TYR A 8 -13.81 -4.58 6.03
C TYR A 8 -13.82 -5.50 7.26
N VAL A 9 -12.78 -6.32 7.41
CA VAL A 9 -12.46 -6.97 8.69
C VAL A 9 -11.32 -6.19 9.33
N LEU A 10 -11.59 -5.53 10.45
CA LEU A 10 -10.61 -4.69 11.16
C LEU A 10 -9.95 -5.46 12.31
N VAL A 11 -8.62 -5.35 12.41
CA VAL A 11 -7.84 -5.84 13.57
C VAL A 11 -7.30 -4.64 14.35
N VAL A 12 -7.85 -4.42 15.55
CA VAL A 12 -7.53 -3.26 16.41
C VAL A 12 -6.33 -3.59 17.30
N THR A 13 -5.53 -2.58 17.65
CA THR A 13 -4.22 -2.69 18.34
C THR A 13 -4.24 -3.40 19.70
N PHE A 14 -5.39 -3.52 20.36
CA PHE A 14 -5.51 -4.13 21.69
C PHE A 14 -5.55 -5.67 21.71
N GLU A 15 -5.11 -6.35 20.64
CA GLU A 15 -5.20 -7.82 20.49
C GLU A 15 -6.61 -8.39 20.73
N LYS A 16 -7.65 -7.58 20.51
CA LYS A 16 -9.03 -8.05 20.56
C LYS A 16 -9.33 -8.88 19.32
N ASP A 17 -10.31 -9.77 19.44
CA ASP A 17 -10.81 -10.54 18.30
C ASP A 17 -11.13 -9.60 17.12
N PRO A 18 -10.81 -10.00 15.87
CA PRO A 18 -11.12 -9.21 14.69
C PRO A 18 -12.60 -8.83 14.67
N ILE A 19 -12.87 -7.55 14.41
CA ILE A 19 -14.24 -7.05 14.29
C ILE A 19 -14.57 -6.93 12.80
N SER A 20 -15.66 -7.56 12.37
CA SER A 20 -16.18 -7.38 11.02
C SER A 20 -17.03 -6.12 10.95
N ILE A 21 -16.76 -5.25 9.99
CA ILE A 21 -17.50 -4.01 9.76
C ILE A 21 -17.97 -3.96 8.31
N GLU A 22 -19.29 -4.02 8.13
CA GLU A 22 -19.91 -4.13 6.80
C GLU A 22 -19.71 -2.90 5.92
N LYS A 23 -19.60 -1.71 6.53
CA LYS A 23 -19.46 -0.43 5.82
C LYS A 23 -18.32 0.38 6.40
N ALA A 24 -17.16 0.26 5.77
CA ALA A 24 -16.01 1.10 6.08
C ALA A 24 -15.33 1.62 4.81
N LYS A 25 -14.37 2.52 4.99
CA LYS A 25 -13.40 2.97 3.99
C LYS A 25 -12.11 3.45 4.69
N TYR A 26 -10.99 3.35 3.99
CA TYR A 26 -9.72 3.87 4.48
C TYR A 26 -9.41 5.23 3.82
N ASP A 27 -9.53 6.30 4.60
CA ASP A 27 -9.11 7.63 4.19
C ASP A 27 -7.59 7.74 4.38
N SER A 28 -6.84 7.53 3.30
CA SER A 28 -5.38 7.61 3.31
C SER A 28 -4.82 9.04 3.32
N PHE A 29 -5.67 10.07 3.17
CA PHE A 29 -5.28 11.46 3.39
C PHE A 29 -5.35 11.82 4.87
N ALA A 30 -6.48 11.54 5.51
CA ALA A 30 -6.65 11.72 6.96
C ALA A 30 -5.90 10.68 7.79
N LYS A 31 -5.52 9.55 7.17
CA LYS A 31 -4.91 8.37 7.81
C LYS A 31 -5.85 7.74 8.84
N GLU A 32 -7.11 7.60 8.45
CA GLU A 32 -8.20 7.13 9.31
C GLU A 32 -9.03 6.06 8.59
N ILE A 33 -9.54 5.11 9.36
CA ILE A 33 -10.60 4.21 8.93
C ILE A 33 -11.93 4.86 9.33
N VAL A 34 -12.76 5.14 8.33
CA VAL A 34 -14.10 5.69 8.50
C VAL A 34 -15.11 4.56 8.35
N PHE A 35 -16.01 4.38 9.29
CA PHE A 35 -16.96 3.27 9.25
C PHE A 35 -18.32 3.60 9.87
N GLN A 36 -19.35 2.85 9.50
CA GLN A 36 -20.67 2.92 10.12
C GLN A 36 -20.79 1.88 11.24
N TRP A 37 -21.20 2.33 12.43
CA TRP A 37 -21.47 1.48 13.59
C TRP A 37 -22.73 1.98 14.28
N GLU A 38 -23.73 1.11 14.46
CA GLU A 38 -25.02 1.49 15.07
C GLU A 38 -25.64 2.73 14.41
N GLU A 39 -25.62 2.78 13.07
CA GLU A 39 -26.10 3.90 12.24
C GLU A 39 -25.30 5.22 12.36
N GLU A 40 -24.28 5.29 13.20
CA GLU A 40 -23.39 6.45 13.33
C GLU A 40 -22.10 6.30 12.52
N THR A 41 -21.58 7.41 12.01
CA THR A 41 -20.24 7.44 11.39
C THR A 41 -19.18 7.58 12.46
N LYS A 42 -18.25 6.63 12.52
CA LYS A 42 -17.11 6.59 13.43
C LYS A 42 -15.80 6.71 12.65
N TYR A 43 -14.79 7.19 13.36
CA TYR A 43 -13.45 7.42 12.84
C TYR A 43 -12.44 6.71 13.75
N LEU A 44 -11.56 5.92 13.16
CA LEU A 44 -10.49 5.22 13.87
C LEU A 44 -9.16 5.59 13.23
N SER A 45 -8.31 6.29 13.96
CA SER A 45 -6.96 6.60 13.50
C SER A 45 -6.17 5.33 13.21
N GLN A 46 -5.41 5.32 12.11
CA GLN A 46 -4.52 4.21 11.75
C GLN A 46 -3.53 3.84 12.85
N ALA A 47 -3.19 4.79 13.73
CA ALA A 47 -2.28 4.58 14.85
C ALA A 47 -2.79 3.47 15.79
N TYR A 48 -4.10 3.23 15.84
CA TYR A 48 -4.72 2.19 16.66
C TYR A 48 -5.11 0.94 15.87
N VAL A 49 -4.67 0.80 14.62
CA VAL A 49 -4.97 -0.36 13.77
C VAL A 49 -3.70 -1.17 13.56
N LYS A 50 -3.73 -2.47 13.87
CA LYS A 50 -2.61 -3.40 13.60
C LYS A 50 -2.59 -3.82 12.12
N GLY A 51 -3.78 -4.05 11.57
CA GLY A 51 -4.02 -4.39 10.19
C GLY A 51 -5.51 -4.52 9.92
N PHE A 52 -5.87 -4.67 8.66
CA PHE A 52 -7.24 -4.94 8.26
C PHE A 52 -7.28 -5.59 6.89
N VAL A 53 -8.43 -6.18 6.56
CA VAL A 53 -8.68 -6.80 5.25
C VAL A 53 -9.88 -6.11 4.63
N ILE A 54 -9.76 -5.69 3.37
CA ILE A 54 -10.88 -5.24 2.54
C ILE A 54 -11.36 -6.40 1.71
N ARG A 55 -12.64 -6.74 1.80
CA ARG A 55 -13.28 -7.71 0.91
C ARG A 55 -14.23 -6.99 -0.03
N ASN A 56 -13.96 -7.08 -1.32
CA ASN A 56 -14.91 -6.72 -2.35
C ASN A 56 -15.59 -8.00 -2.84
N THR A 57 -16.73 -8.32 -2.23
CA THR A 57 -17.53 -9.51 -2.53
C THR A 57 -17.99 -9.53 -3.98
N SER A 58 -18.32 -8.38 -4.58
CA SER A 58 -18.74 -8.28 -5.99
C SER A 58 -17.62 -8.59 -6.97
N ALA A 59 -16.36 -8.29 -6.61
CA ALA A 59 -15.20 -8.53 -7.47
C ALA A 59 -14.41 -9.80 -7.09
N ASN A 60 -14.83 -10.53 -6.06
CA ASN A 60 -14.08 -11.62 -5.43
C ASN A 60 -12.61 -11.22 -5.15
N GLN A 61 -12.41 -10.00 -4.66
CA GLN A 61 -11.08 -9.46 -4.36
C GLN A 61 -10.92 -9.26 -2.86
N GLU A 62 -9.78 -9.72 -2.34
CA GLU A 62 -9.35 -9.49 -0.97
C GLU A 62 -8.04 -8.68 -0.99
N ARG A 63 -7.96 -7.65 -0.14
CA ARG A 63 -6.76 -6.82 0.00
C ARG A 63 -6.42 -6.69 1.47
N THR A 64 -5.22 -7.11 1.84
CA THR A 64 -4.73 -7.06 3.22
C THR A 64 -3.88 -5.83 3.43
N PHE A 65 -4.06 -5.18 4.57
CA PHE A 65 -3.33 -4.01 4.99
C PHE A 65 -2.74 -4.23 6.38
N ILE A 66 -1.50 -3.80 6.57
CA ILE A 66 -0.81 -3.90 7.85
C ILE A 66 -0.24 -2.55 8.25
N ASN A 67 -0.12 -2.34 9.55
CA ASN A 67 0.61 -1.20 10.08
C ASN A 67 2.09 -1.58 10.27
N PRO A 68 3.03 -0.92 9.57
CA PRO A 68 4.45 -1.28 9.65
C PRO A 68 5.02 -1.15 11.07
N ARG A 69 4.45 -0.29 11.93
CA ARG A 69 4.82 -0.16 13.34
C ARG A 69 4.63 -1.44 14.13
N TYR A 70 3.46 -2.06 13.99
CA TYR A 70 3.07 -3.24 14.77
C TYR A 70 3.61 -4.56 14.19
N ASN A 71 4.24 -4.50 13.02
CA ASN A 71 4.80 -5.66 12.32
C ASN A 71 6.34 -5.62 12.28
N ASN A 72 6.96 -4.83 13.18
CA ASN A 72 8.41 -4.69 13.31
C ASN A 72 9.14 -4.25 12.02
N LEU A 73 8.43 -3.62 11.09
CA LEU A 73 9.01 -3.23 9.81
C LEU A 73 9.68 -1.86 9.88
N ILE A 74 8.99 -0.87 10.47
CA ILE A 74 9.52 0.48 10.73
C ILE A 74 8.96 0.96 12.07
N ASN A 75 9.80 1.56 12.90
CA ASN A 75 9.37 2.24 14.12
C ASN A 75 9.05 3.72 13.85
N SER A 76 7.97 4.00 13.11
CA SER A 76 7.50 5.36 12.85
C SER A 76 5.97 5.43 12.86
N GLU A 77 5.44 6.41 13.58
CA GLU A 77 3.99 6.73 13.59
C GLU A 77 3.56 7.51 12.33
N SER A 78 4.52 8.00 11.54
CA SER A 78 4.24 8.88 10.40
C SER A 78 3.81 8.15 9.14
N LEU A 79 4.06 6.84 9.03
CA LEU A 79 3.81 6.08 7.81
C LEU A 79 2.37 5.66 7.68
N SER A 80 1.89 5.63 6.44
CA SER A 80 0.57 5.09 6.12
C SER A 80 0.57 3.56 6.28
N LEU A 81 -0.62 2.98 6.43
CA LEU A 81 -0.79 1.53 6.36
C LEU A 81 -0.29 0.97 5.01
N PHE A 82 0.34 -0.20 5.06
CA PHE A 82 0.90 -0.90 3.91
C PHE A 82 -0.09 -1.94 3.41
N GLU A 83 -0.42 -1.89 2.12
CA GLU A 83 -1.07 -3.00 1.44
C GLU A 83 -0.05 -4.12 1.22
N VAL A 84 -0.42 -5.34 1.60
CA VAL A 84 0.36 -6.56 1.37
C VAL A 84 0.01 -7.07 -0.02
N LEU A 85 0.98 -7.03 -0.94
CA LEU A 85 0.81 -7.50 -2.31
C LEU A 85 1.29 -8.94 -2.49
N ALA A 86 2.32 -9.34 -1.75
CA ALA A 86 2.83 -10.70 -1.63
C ALA A 86 3.46 -10.88 -0.24
N ASP A 87 3.37 -12.07 0.32
CA ASP A 87 3.87 -12.39 1.65
C ASP A 87 4.63 -13.73 1.64
N GLY A 88 5.63 -13.86 2.52
CA GLY A 88 6.50 -15.04 2.60
C GLY A 88 7.88 -14.69 3.16
N GLU A 89 8.93 -15.40 2.74
CA GLU A 89 10.31 -15.07 3.12
C GLU A 89 10.68 -13.64 2.69
N ILE A 90 10.28 -13.29 1.46
CA ILE A 90 10.30 -11.92 0.96
C ILE A 90 8.86 -11.45 0.78
N SER A 91 8.51 -10.35 1.46
CA SER A 91 7.20 -9.72 1.32
C SER A 91 7.30 -8.48 0.41
N LEU A 92 6.23 -8.20 -0.33
CA LEU A 92 6.08 -7.01 -1.16
C LEU A 92 4.94 -6.16 -0.63
N TYR A 93 5.25 -4.91 -0.31
CA TYR A 93 4.29 -3.96 0.21
C TYR A 93 4.09 -2.77 -0.72
N LYS A 94 2.88 -2.19 -0.69
CA LYS A 94 2.56 -0.91 -1.30
C LYS A 94 2.04 0.07 -0.24
N GLU A 95 2.61 1.26 -0.22
CA GLU A 95 2.11 2.39 0.54
C GLU A 95 1.46 3.40 -0.42
N VAL A 96 0.28 3.91 -0.06
CA VAL A 96 -0.35 5.03 -0.75
C VAL A 96 -0.33 6.24 0.16
N GLN A 97 0.30 7.32 -0.30
CA GLN A 97 0.32 8.60 0.40
C GLN A 97 -0.42 9.65 -0.42
N HIS A 98 -1.26 10.44 0.25
CA HIS A 98 -1.89 11.60 -0.34
C HIS A 98 -1.29 12.85 0.29
N HIS A 99 -0.88 13.81 -0.55
CA HIS A 99 -0.42 15.11 -0.09
C HIS A 99 -0.98 16.23 -0.96
N VAL A 100 -1.13 17.41 -0.36
CA VAL A 100 -1.51 18.61 -1.10
C VAL A 100 -0.24 19.25 -1.64
N GLN A 101 -0.12 19.32 -2.95
CA GLN A 101 0.92 20.09 -3.61
C GLN A 101 0.42 21.52 -3.81
N GLY A 102 1.14 22.49 -3.24
CA GLY A 102 0.88 23.91 -3.46
C GLY A 102 1.07 24.28 -4.94
N ALA A 103 0.24 25.20 -5.43
CA ALA A 103 0.03 25.43 -6.85
C ALA A 103 1.30 25.72 -7.67
N THR A 104 1.48 24.98 -8.77
CA THR A 104 2.15 25.51 -9.97
C THR A 104 1.15 26.39 -10.70
N GLY A 105 1.38 27.69 -10.75
CA GLY A 105 0.44 28.63 -11.37
C GLY A 105 0.56 28.70 -12.89
N ARG A 106 -0.56 28.93 -13.58
CA ARG A 106 -0.58 29.38 -14.99
C ARG A 106 -0.83 30.88 -14.98
N TYR A 107 0.11 31.66 -15.51
CA TYR A 107 -0.07 33.11 -15.61
C TYR A 107 -1.16 33.42 -16.63
N ASP A 108 -2.17 34.18 -16.22
CA ASP A 108 -3.20 34.72 -17.11
C ASP A 108 -2.84 36.18 -17.47
N PRO A 109 -2.45 36.46 -18.73
CA PRO A 109 -2.08 37.80 -19.17
C PRO A 109 -3.25 38.79 -19.16
N THR A 110 -4.49 38.30 -19.18
CA THR A 110 -5.70 39.12 -19.29
C THR A 110 -6.16 39.69 -17.96
N SER A 111 -5.98 38.94 -16.87
CA SER A 111 -6.31 39.37 -15.50
C SER A 111 -5.09 39.81 -14.69
N GLY A 112 -3.87 39.58 -15.20
CA GLY A 112 -2.61 39.82 -14.47
C GLY A 112 -2.43 38.90 -13.26
N GLY A 113 -3.31 37.91 -13.11
CA GLY A 113 -3.34 36.97 -12.00
C GLY A 113 -2.58 35.68 -12.33
N THR A 114 -2.06 35.05 -11.27
CA THR A 114 -1.64 33.66 -11.34
C THR A 114 -2.70 32.82 -10.67
N GLU A 115 -3.42 31.99 -11.43
CA GLU A 115 -4.40 31.09 -10.85
C GLU A 115 -3.66 30.01 -10.05
N GLN A 116 -3.85 30.02 -8.72
CA GLN A 116 -3.26 29.05 -7.82
C GLN A 116 -4.32 28.03 -7.43
N GLN A 117 -4.22 26.81 -7.97
CA GLN A 117 -5.04 25.69 -7.54
C GLN A 117 -4.20 24.66 -6.79
N ASN A 118 -4.58 24.39 -5.55
CA ASN A 118 -4.03 23.27 -4.81
C ASN A 118 -4.44 21.96 -5.49
N ARG A 119 -3.49 21.05 -5.64
CA ARG A 119 -3.75 19.73 -6.21
C ARG A 119 -3.51 18.65 -5.17
N LEU A 120 -4.48 17.75 -5.01
CA LEU A 120 -4.25 16.49 -4.30
C LEU A 120 -3.42 15.57 -5.20
N VAL A 121 -2.26 15.15 -4.70
CA VAL A 121 -1.35 14.23 -5.37
C VAL A 121 -1.37 12.91 -4.61
N THR A 122 -1.54 11.82 -5.37
CA THR A 122 -1.43 10.45 -4.88
C THR A 122 -0.05 9.92 -5.26
N GLU A 123 0.72 9.51 -4.26
CA GLU A 123 2.02 8.86 -4.43
C GLU A 123 1.93 7.39 -4.01
N GLU A 124 2.31 6.50 -4.93
CA GLU A 124 2.44 5.07 -4.63
C GLU A 124 3.92 4.72 -4.42
N ARG A 125 4.23 4.19 -3.23
CA ARG A 125 5.56 3.69 -2.87
C ARG A 125 5.51 2.18 -2.70
N TYR A 126 6.60 1.52 -3.06
CA TYR A 126 6.69 0.06 -2.98
C TYR A 126 7.93 -0.33 -2.20
N PHE A 127 7.83 -1.42 -1.47
CA PHE A 127 8.90 -1.91 -0.60
C PHE A 127 9.01 -3.43 -0.71
N LEU A 128 10.23 -3.94 -0.76
CA LEU A 128 10.50 -5.35 -0.45
C LEU A 128 10.90 -5.45 1.02
N ALA A 129 10.53 -6.53 1.68
CA ALA A 129 10.96 -6.81 3.05
C ALA A 129 11.55 -8.21 3.17
N LYS A 130 12.60 -8.35 3.97
CA LYS A 130 13.18 -9.63 4.41
C LYS A 130 13.65 -9.46 5.85
N SER A 131 13.31 -10.41 6.73
CA SER A 131 13.72 -10.40 8.15
C SER A 131 13.50 -9.03 8.84
N SER A 132 12.29 -8.49 8.75
CA SER A 132 11.90 -7.18 9.32
C SER A 132 12.60 -5.95 8.74
N THR A 133 13.48 -6.10 7.74
CA THR A 133 14.14 -4.98 7.07
C THR A 133 13.35 -4.58 5.84
N LEU A 134 13.04 -3.30 5.68
CA LEU A 134 12.34 -2.73 4.52
C LEU A 134 13.29 -2.07 3.53
N PHE A 135 13.07 -2.35 2.24
CA PHE A 135 13.87 -1.86 1.12
C PHE A 135 12.98 -1.10 0.13
N PRO A 136 13.09 0.24 0.04
CA PRO A 136 12.28 1.03 -0.88
C PRO A 136 12.66 0.81 -2.34
N ILE A 137 11.64 0.61 -3.19
CA ILE A 137 11.80 0.36 -4.62
C ILE A 137 11.67 1.67 -5.39
N GLN A 138 12.69 2.52 -5.26
CA GLN A 138 12.75 3.80 -5.96
C GLN A 138 14.11 4.00 -6.66
N PRO A 139 14.14 4.15 -8.00
CA PRO A 139 13.01 4.04 -8.96
C PRO A 139 12.53 2.59 -9.19
N ARG A 140 11.40 2.40 -9.89
CA ARG A 140 10.80 1.08 -10.21
C ARG A 140 11.78 0.08 -10.84
N SER A 141 12.76 0.56 -11.61
CA SER A 141 13.80 -0.28 -12.22
C SER A 141 14.73 -0.97 -11.21
N ARG A 142 14.74 -0.53 -9.94
CA ARG A 142 15.51 -1.17 -8.87
C ARG A 142 14.90 -2.47 -8.35
N PHE A 143 13.65 -2.79 -8.70
CA PHE A 143 12.94 -3.99 -8.21
C PHE A 143 13.81 -5.26 -8.33
N ALA A 144 14.24 -5.61 -9.54
CA ALA A 144 15.03 -6.84 -9.74
C ALA A 144 16.38 -6.82 -9.03
N ARG A 145 17.02 -5.65 -8.93
CA ARG A 145 18.31 -5.53 -8.25
C ARG A 145 18.18 -5.72 -6.75
N ILE A 146 17.17 -5.10 -6.14
CA ILE A 146 16.89 -5.26 -4.71
C ILE A 146 16.53 -6.72 -4.45
N LEU A 147 15.62 -7.30 -5.24
CA LEU A 147 15.26 -8.71 -5.09
C LEU A 147 16.49 -9.62 -5.15
N ALA A 148 17.34 -9.50 -6.18
CA ALA A 148 18.57 -10.29 -6.28
C ALA A 148 19.51 -10.14 -5.07
N THR A 149 19.58 -8.93 -4.47
CA THR A 149 20.37 -8.67 -3.26
C THR A 149 19.80 -9.37 -2.03
N LEU A 150 18.48 -9.60 -1.98
CA LEU A 150 17.82 -10.28 -0.85
C LEU A 150 17.87 -11.81 -0.97
N THR A 151 18.22 -12.34 -2.13
CA THR A 151 18.16 -13.78 -2.45
C THR A 151 19.54 -14.42 -2.60
N ASP A 152 20.61 -13.74 -2.18
CA ASP A 152 22.01 -14.22 -2.23
C ASP A 152 22.40 -14.86 -3.59
N ASP A 153 22.21 -14.11 -4.68
CA ASP A 153 22.62 -14.41 -6.07
C ASP A 153 21.93 -15.59 -6.81
N GLU A 154 21.06 -16.39 -6.18
CA GLU A 154 20.48 -17.58 -6.85
C GLU A 154 19.25 -17.31 -7.75
N PHE A 155 18.46 -16.27 -7.50
CA PHE A 155 17.22 -16.03 -8.25
C PHE A 155 17.39 -15.08 -9.45
N ASP A 156 17.46 -15.63 -10.67
CA ASP A 156 17.43 -14.84 -11.91
C ASP A 156 16.03 -14.28 -12.21
N VAL A 157 15.73 -13.12 -11.63
CA VAL A 157 14.47 -12.38 -11.82
C VAL A 157 14.15 -12.15 -13.30
N LYS A 158 15.15 -11.82 -14.12
CA LYS A 158 14.96 -11.49 -15.53
C LYS A 158 14.67 -12.75 -16.35
N GLY A 159 15.42 -13.82 -16.09
CA GLY A 159 15.20 -15.14 -16.69
C GLY A 159 13.83 -15.69 -16.34
N PHE A 160 13.43 -15.62 -15.06
CA PHE A 160 12.10 -16.02 -14.60
C PHE A 160 11.01 -15.23 -15.32
N ALA A 161 11.09 -13.90 -15.31
CA ALA A 161 10.08 -13.05 -15.94
C ALA A 161 9.95 -13.32 -17.44
N LYS A 162 11.07 -13.56 -18.14
CA LYS A 162 11.06 -13.93 -19.56
C LYS A 162 10.37 -15.27 -19.81
N LYS A 163 10.65 -16.30 -18.99
CA LYS A 163 10.05 -17.64 -19.12
C LYS A 163 8.54 -17.62 -18.88
N THR A 164 8.05 -16.76 -17.99
CA THR A 164 6.64 -16.67 -17.59
C THR A 164 5.85 -15.56 -18.30
N GLY A 165 6.49 -14.80 -19.19
CA GLY A 165 5.85 -13.68 -19.89
C GLY A 165 5.56 -12.45 -19.02
N LEU A 166 6.13 -12.41 -17.81
CA LEU A 166 6.02 -11.28 -16.89
C LEU A 166 7.02 -10.17 -17.26
N LYS A 167 6.68 -8.93 -16.91
CA LYS A 167 7.55 -7.77 -17.13
C LYS A 167 8.09 -7.25 -15.80
N VAL A 168 9.40 -7.36 -15.61
CA VAL A 168 10.12 -6.90 -14.40
C VAL A 168 9.83 -5.44 -14.04
N ASN A 169 9.61 -4.56 -15.01
CA ASN A 169 9.36 -3.13 -14.74
C ASN A 169 7.87 -2.77 -14.61
N LYS A 170 6.96 -3.76 -14.76
CA LYS A 170 5.52 -3.56 -14.63
C LYS A 170 5.11 -3.98 -13.22
N VAL A 171 4.72 -3.00 -12.41
CA VAL A 171 4.33 -3.20 -11.00
C VAL A 171 3.30 -4.30 -10.82
N ALA A 172 2.31 -4.38 -11.70
CA ALA A 172 1.25 -5.39 -11.64
C ALA A 172 1.78 -6.84 -11.72
N ASP A 173 2.98 -7.02 -12.27
CA ASP A 173 3.60 -8.35 -12.41
C ASP A 173 4.51 -8.70 -11.22
N TRP A 174 4.84 -7.74 -10.35
CA TRP A 174 5.73 -7.95 -9.20
C TRP A 174 5.21 -8.98 -8.19
N PRO A 175 3.91 -8.99 -7.81
CA PRO A 175 3.41 -9.98 -6.86
C PRO A 175 3.62 -11.41 -7.37
N ALA A 176 3.41 -11.66 -8.66
CA ALA A 176 3.63 -12.98 -9.27
C ALA A 176 5.11 -13.39 -9.23
N ILE A 177 6.03 -12.44 -9.43
CA ILE A 177 7.48 -12.69 -9.32
C ILE A 177 7.88 -13.06 -7.89
N ILE A 178 7.37 -12.31 -6.90
CA ILE A 178 7.68 -12.56 -5.49
C ILE A 178 7.06 -13.87 -4.99
N ASN A 179 5.82 -14.15 -5.35
CA ASN A 179 5.17 -15.41 -5.00
C ASN A 179 5.92 -16.61 -5.60
N ALA A 180 6.41 -16.50 -6.83
CA ALA A 180 7.20 -17.57 -7.44
C ALA A 180 8.56 -17.77 -6.76
N PHE A 181 9.18 -16.69 -6.28
CA PHE A 181 10.38 -16.78 -5.46
C PHE A 181 10.10 -17.50 -4.13
N ASN A 182 9.06 -17.07 -3.40
CA ASN A 182 8.67 -17.64 -2.09
C ASN A 182 8.22 -19.11 -2.17
N GLN A 183 7.92 -19.65 -3.36
CA GLN A 183 7.57 -21.05 -3.56
C GLN A 183 8.78 -21.97 -3.84
N GLN A 184 9.92 -21.38 -4.20
CA GLN A 184 11.15 -22.13 -4.53
C GLN A 184 12.08 -22.30 -3.33
N ASN A 185 11.83 -21.59 -2.23
CA ASN A 185 12.54 -21.65 -0.95
C ASN A 185 11.59 -22.07 0.17
#